data_AF-A0A7Y6UDU6-F1
#
_entry.id   AF-A0A7Y6UDU6-F1
#
_cell.length_a   1.000
_cell.length_b   1.000
_cell.length_c   1.000
_cell.angle_alpha   90.00
_cell.angle_beta   90.00
_cell.angle_gamma   90.00
#
_symmetry.space_group_name_H-M   'P 1'
#
loop_
_entity.id
_entity.type
_entity.pdbx_description
1 polymer ?
#
loop_
_entity_poly.entity_id
_entity_poly.type
_entity_poly.pdbx_seq_one_letter_code
_entity_poly.pdbx_strand_id
1 'polypeptide(L)'
;MLDAGSLLYSKNPIPGHLAAQEDLKANLLTSIYSDHMKVAAVGLGPADLSKDVPGIRFPRQVANVSDAAVSTAPYVVTVGAAKVGVFGVMAPDAIDKSELTKDGRQIDVGDPVVAGKRAVAELKKQGAEVVVGLVQAPSKRDAVAMIREIGGIDISIAGLGAVAPEPENVSPEADKVGDGWLVIPGNRGQVVSRVDVTVRPGTAPLVDAVGKGAAQGKIAALDRQLATLDADLAKFAQDKDADAKFVEAKKRERDEVSALRAKLQAQPLVVPAKGSYFTLEQIRINKLLACSVPVRDAIKAFDVAAGEANVKAAANKQVVPPAKGKPGYVGSEACSDCHQEAVDFWKTTRHAHAWETLVERGQQFDYECIGCHVTGWEQPGGSNLAHNDNLRDVQCETCHGPGSIHAAKGGEEKPFAIVRAPKEDLCATQCHTKEHSDTFERTAYLRDILGKGHGEAARAKLGDGPTGHSLRSAALDKAGRELGAGCVK
;
A
#
# COMPACT_ATOMS: atom_id res chain seq x y z
N MET A 1 -10.92 1.75 -17.30
CA MET A 1 -10.37 1.22 -16.02
C MET A 1 -11.50 1.05 -15.03
N LEU A 2 -11.34 0.15 -14.06
CA LEU A 2 -12.31 -0.12 -13.00
C LEU A 2 -11.58 -0.14 -11.65
N ASP A 3 -12.26 0.26 -10.59
CA ASP A 3 -11.74 0.31 -9.22
C ASP A 3 -12.82 -0.20 -8.26
N ALA A 4 -12.46 -0.99 -7.25
CA ALA A 4 -13.45 -1.63 -6.35
C ALA A 4 -13.87 -0.74 -5.15
N GLY A 5 -13.31 0.46 -5.00
CA GLY A 5 -13.63 1.40 -3.93
C GLY A 5 -12.54 1.49 -2.86
N SER A 6 -12.84 2.21 -1.78
CA SER A 6 -11.89 2.64 -0.74
C SER A 6 -10.79 3.55 -1.27
N LEU A 7 -11.17 4.60 -2.01
CA LEU A 7 -10.24 5.46 -2.72
C LEU A 7 -9.86 6.74 -1.95
N LEU A 8 -10.85 7.45 -1.39
CA LEU A 8 -10.70 8.90 -1.15
C LEU A 8 -9.86 9.28 0.06
N TYR A 9 -10.02 8.57 1.17
CA TYR A 9 -9.47 9.00 2.46
C TYR A 9 -8.51 7.96 3.05
N SER A 10 -7.38 8.41 3.61
CA SER A 10 -6.37 7.52 4.19
C SER A 10 -6.70 7.09 5.63
N LYS A 11 -7.59 7.82 6.31
CA LYS A 11 -7.98 7.61 7.70
C LYS A 11 -9.50 7.55 7.83
N ASN A 12 -9.97 6.64 8.68
CA ASN A 12 -11.35 6.60 9.12
C ASN A 12 -11.43 6.30 10.63
N PRO A 13 -11.95 7.20 11.48
CA PRO A 13 -12.37 8.57 11.16
C PRO A 13 -11.17 9.47 10.82
N ILE A 14 -11.41 10.57 10.11
CA ILE A 14 -10.37 11.55 9.77
C ILE A 14 -10.05 12.42 11.00
N PRO A 15 -8.81 12.44 11.50
CA PRO A 15 -8.41 13.36 12.57
C PRO A 15 -8.62 14.83 12.17
N GLY A 16 -9.11 15.66 13.10
CA GLY A 16 -9.43 17.06 12.79
C GLY A 16 -8.27 17.87 12.22
N HIS A 17 -7.04 17.60 12.65
CA HIS A 17 -5.84 18.25 12.11
C HIS A 17 -5.49 17.82 10.68
N LEU A 18 -5.96 16.66 10.21
CA LEU A 18 -5.76 16.14 8.85
C LEU A 18 -6.90 16.53 7.89
N ALA A 19 -8.00 17.08 8.40
CA ALA A 19 -9.23 17.23 7.63
C ALA A 19 -9.06 18.01 6.32
N ALA A 20 -8.24 19.08 6.33
CA ALA A 20 -7.97 19.89 5.14
C ALA A 20 -7.05 19.18 4.14
N GLN A 21 -5.98 18.52 4.61
CA GLN A 21 -5.09 17.73 3.76
C GLN A 21 -5.85 16.58 3.08
N GLU A 22 -6.70 15.88 3.83
CA GLU A 22 -7.53 14.79 3.29
C GLU A 22 -8.57 15.29 2.28
N ASP A 23 -9.15 16.49 2.46
CA ASP A 23 -10.03 17.10 1.45
C ASP A 23 -9.29 17.41 0.15
N LEU A 24 -8.10 18.01 0.25
CA LEU A 24 -7.27 18.33 -0.91
C LEU A 24 -6.83 17.05 -1.64
N LYS A 25 -6.49 16.00 -0.89
CA LYS A 25 -6.11 14.68 -1.43
C LYS A 25 -7.30 14.04 -2.16
N ALA A 26 -8.49 14.05 -1.56
CA ALA A 26 -9.71 13.54 -2.19
C ALA A 26 -10.08 14.30 -3.47
N ASN A 27 -9.87 15.62 -3.51
CA ASN A 27 -10.08 16.42 -4.71
C ASN A 27 -9.06 16.08 -5.81
N LEU A 28 -7.78 15.95 -5.47
CA LEU A 28 -6.73 15.53 -6.39
C LEU A 28 -7.05 14.16 -6.99
N LEU A 29 -7.37 13.18 -6.15
CA LEU A 29 -7.73 11.82 -6.59
C LEU A 29 -8.92 11.84 -7.53
N THR A 30 -9.95 12.62 -7.20
CA THR A 30 -11.17 12.75 -8.01
C THR A 30 -10.85 13.31 -9.40
N SER A 31 -10.05 14.38 -9.48
CA SER A 31 -9.63 14.96 -10.77
C SER A 31 -8.73 14.01 -11.56
N ILE A 32 -7.77 13.34 -10.92
CA ILE A 32 -6.93 12.33 -11.60
C ILE A 32 -7.79 11.19 -12.16
N TYR A 33 -8.70 10.64 -11.36
CA TYR A 33 -9.54 9.51 -11.76
C TYR A 33 -10.49 9.89 -12.90
N SER A 34 -11.07 11.09 -12.85
CA SER A 34 -12.07 11.55 -13.83
C SER A 34 -11.43 12.10 -15.09
N ASP A 35 -10.46 13.00 -14.95
CA ASP A 35 -9.97 13.84 -16.06
C ASP A 35 -8.79 13.20 -16.78
N HIS A 36 -7.89 12.54 -16.03
CA HIS A 36 -6.65 11.98 -16.57
C HIS A 36 -6.77 10.49 -16.87
N MET A 37 -7.27 9.70 -15.92
CA MET A 37 -7.39 8.24 -16.07
C MET A 37 -8.70 7.82 -16.73
N LYS A 38 -9.74 8.67 -16.66
CA LYS A 38 -11.09 8.39 -17.18
C LYS A 38 -11.60 7.02 -16.72
N VAL A 39 -11.53 6.80 -15.41
CA VAL A 39 -12.00 5.56 -14.78
C VAL A 39 -13.49 5.40 -15.05
N ALA A 40 -13.89 4.23 -15.54
CA ALA A 40 -15.25 4.01 -16.03
C ALA A 40 -16.24 3.78 -14.88
N ALA A 41 -15.82 3.06 -13.84
CA ALA A 41 -16.58 2.85 -12.62
C ALA A 41 -15.63 2.68 -11.44
N VAL A 42 -16.06 3.20 -10.29
CA VAL A 42 -15.41 3.04 -9.00
C VAL A 42 -16.46 2.51 -8.04
N GLY A 43 -16.15 1.42 -7.34
CA GLY A 43 -16.99 0.88 -6.27
C GLY A 43 -17.07 1.83 -5.07
N LEU A 44 -17.86 1.43 -4.09
CA LEU A 44 -17.91 2.09 -2.79
C LEU A 44 -17.19 1.23 -1.75
N GLY A 45 -16.29 1.84 -0.99
CA GLY A 45 -15.63 1.19 0.14
C GLY A 45 -15.56 2.06 1.39
N PRO A 46 -15.13 1.49 2.55
CA PRO A 46 -15.11 2.18 3.83
C PRO A 46 -14.33 3.50 3.85
N ALA A 47 -13.25 3.59 3.07
CA ALA A 47 -12.44 4.80 2.97
C ALA A 47 -13.08 5.90 2.10
N ASP A 48 -14.20 5.62 1.43
CA ASP A 48 -14.97 6.66 0.73
C ASP A 48 -16.04 7.30 1.64
N LEU A 49 -16.35 6.65 2.77
CA LEU A 49 -17.42 7.05 3.70
C LEU A 49 -16.90 7.77 4.96
N SER A 50 -15.62 8.12 4.99
CA SER A 50 -15.01 8.81 6.14
C SER A 50 -15.53 10.23 6.36
N LYS A 51 -16.29 10.77 5.39
CA LYS A 51 -17.03 12.05 5.46
C LYS A 51 -18.51 11.83 5.13
N ASP A 52 -19.28 12.91 5.20
CA ASP A 52 -20.67 12.97 4.78
C ASP A 52 -20.84 12.69 3.27
N VAL A 53 -22.10 12.60 2.79
CA VAL A 53 -22.40 12.28 1.38
C VAL A 53 -21.71 13.22 0.37
N PRO A 54 -21.67 14.56 0.56
CA PRO A 54 -20.83 15.46 -0.25
C PRO A 54 -19.33 15.09 -0.29
N GLY A 55 -18.83 14.42 0.75
CA GLY A 55 -17.49 13.86 0.84
C GLY A 55 -17.20 12.69 -0.10
N ILE A 56 -18.19 12.06 -0.74
CA ILE A 56 -17.98 10.91 -1.64
C ILE A 56 -17.47 11.35 -3.04
N ARG A 57 -17.48 12.67 -3.30
CA ARG A 57 -16.93 13.44 -4.45
C ARG A 57 -17.47 13.10 -5.84
N PHE A 58 -17.81 11.86 -6.10
CA PHE A 58 -18.41 11.42 -7.36
C PHE A 58 -19.23 10.14 -7.14
N PRO A 59 -20.27 9.90 -7.98
CA PRO A 59 -21.14 8.74 -7.84
C PRO A 59 -20.39 7.40 -7.93
N ARG A 60 -20.78 6.43 -7.09
CA ARG A 60 -20.14 5.12 -6.99
C ARG A 60 -21.00 4.02 -7.60
N GLN A 61 -20.34 3.05 -8.21
CA GLN A 61 -21.01 1.82 -8.60
C GLN A 61 -21.24 0.96 -7.36
N VAL A 62 -22.46 1.01 -6.82
CA VAL A 62 -22.89 0.12 -5.74
C VAL A 62 -24.41 -0.15 -5.82
N ALA A 63 -24.79 -1.37 -6.19
CA ALA A 63 -26.18 -1.75 -6.44
C ALA A 63 -27.01 -1.92 -5.16
N ASN A 64 -26.37 -2.17 -4.01
CA ASN A 64 -27.04 -2.36 -2.73
C ASN A 64 -27.07 -1.09 -1.86
N VAL A 65 -26.85 0.09 -2.43
CA VAL A 65 -27.07 1.38 -1.75
C VAL A 65 -28.17 2.13 -2.50
N SER A 66 -29.24 2.51 -1.80
CA SER A 66 -30.43 3.14 -2.40
C SER A 66 -30.29 4.65 -2.61
N ASP A 67 -29.32 5.29 -1.94
CA ASP A 67 -29.10 6.73 -2.01
C ASP A 67 -28.53 7.14 -3.38
N ALA A 68 -29.34 7.79 -4.21
CA ALA A 68 -28.96 8.23 -5.56
C ALA A 68 -27.87 9.33 -5.56
N ALA A 69 -27.59 9.98 -4.43
CA ALA A 69 -26.45 10.89 -4.31
C ALA A 69 -25.12 10.13 -4.15
N VAL A 70 -25.19 8.85 -3.75
CA VAL A 70 -24.04 7.96 -3.55
C VAL A 70 -23.90 6.98 -4.70
N SER A 71 -24.99 6.35 -5.13
CA SER A 71 -24.95 5.19 -6.01
C SER A 71 -25.35 5.49 -7.45
N THR A 72 -24.68 4.82 -8.39
CA THR A 72 -25.08 4.72 -9.81
C THR A 72 -25.64 3.34 -10.09
N ALA A 73 -26.67 3.28 -10.94
CA ALA A 73 -27.24 2.03 -11.39
C ALA A 73 -26.24 1.16 -12.17
N PRO A 74 -26.42 -0.18 -12.20
CA PRO A 74 -25.75 -1.05 -13.16
C PRO A 74 -25.97 -0.58 -14.59
N TYR A 75 -24.93 -0.68 -15.42
CA TYR A 75 -25.00 -0.25 -16.82
C TYR A 75 -24.17 -1.15 -17.73
N VAL A 76 -24.54 -1.16 -19.02
CA VAL A 76 -23.78 -1.80 -20.08
C VAL A 76 -23.02 -0.74 -20.87
N VAL A 77 -21.72 -0.98 -21.08
CA VAL A 77 -20.85 -0.17 -21.94
C VAL A 77 -20.33 -1.02 -23.08
N THR A 78 -20.23 -0.44 -24.28
CA THR A 78 -19.59 -1.09 -25.42
C THR A 78 -18.10 -0.79 -25.41
N VAL A 79 -17.27 -1.85 -25.34
CA VAL A 79 -15.80 -1.76 -25.39
C VAL A 79 -15.33 -2.55 -26.61
N GLY A 80 -14.85 -1.84 -27.64
CA GLY A 80 -14.62 -2.44 -28.94
C GLY A 80 -15.93 -2.96 -29.53
N ALA A 81 -16.01 -4.26 -29.82
CA ALA A 81 -17.22 -4.92 -30.30
C ALA A 81 -18.05 -5.58 -29.18
N ALA A 82 -17.52 -5.67 -27.96
CA ALA A 82 -18.16 -6.40 -26.87
C ALA A 82 -19.02 -5.48 -25.99
N LYS A 83 -20.15 -6.01 -25.51
CA LYS A 83 -20.99 -5.38 -24.49
C LYS A 83 -20.59 -5.85 -23.10
N VAL A 84 -20.06 -4.95 -22.29
CA VAL A 84 -19.62 -5.23 -20.92
C VAL A 84 -20.60 -4.61 -19.94
N GLY A 85 -21.26 -5.45 -19.14
CA GLY A 85 -22.08 -5.01 -18.01
C GLY A 85 -21.21 -4.79 -16.78
N VAL A 86 -21.38 -3.66 -16.11
CA VAL A 86 -20.63 -3.32 -14.89
C VAL A 86 -21.62 -3.09 -13.75
N PHE A 87 -21.37 -3.76 -12.64
CA PHE A 87 -22.01 -3.45 -11.37
C PHE A 87 -21.03 -3.64 -10.21
N GLY A 88 -21.45 -3.24 -9.02
CA GLY A 88 -20.70 -3.29 -7.79
C GLY A 88 -21.64 -3.56 -6.63
N VAL A 89 -21.10 -4.17 -5.59
CA VAL A 89 -21.81 -4.51 -4.35
C VAL A 89 -20.84 -4.39 -3.20
N MET A 90 -21.39 -4.09 -2.04
CA MET A 90 -20.60 -3.87 -0.84
C MET A 90 -21.17 -4.66 0.32
N ALA A 91 -20.34 -5.49 0.95
CA ALA A 91 -20.72 -6.21 2.15
C ALA A 91 -21.01 -5.20 3.29
N PRO A 92 -22.16 -5.30 3.99
CA PRO A 92 -22.46 -4.39 5.10
C PRO A 92 -21.43 -4.45 6.23
N ASP A 93 -20.77 -5.59 6.43
CA ASP A 93 -19.71 -5.80 7.42
C ASP A 93 -18.32 -5.36 6.94
N ALA A 94 -18.18 -4.96 5.68
CA ALA A 94 -16.98 -4.28 5.21
C ALA A 94 -16.85 -2.88 5.82
N ILE A 95 -17.96 -2.27 6.28
CA ILE A 95 -18.00 -0.92 6.84
C ILE A 95 -18.40 -0.98 8.32
N ASP A 96 -17.78 -0.15 9.14
CA ASP A 96 -18.32 0.18 10.46
C ASP A 96 -19.71 0.84 10.32
N LYS A 97 -20.72 0.30 11.02
CA LYS A 97 -22.10 0.82 10.96
C LYS A 97 -22.21 2.28 11.38
N SER A 98 -21.33 2.77 12.24
CA SER A 98 -21.29 4.19 12.63
C SER A 98 -20.97 5.12 11.44
N GLU A 99 -20.35 4.59 10.39
CA GLU A 99 -20.04 5.33 9.17
C GLU A 99 -21.25 5.44 8.22
N LEU A 100 -22.29 4.63 8.43
CA LEU A 100 -23.52 4.67 7.63
C LEU A 100 -24.51 5.74 8.11
N THR A 101 -24.21 6.43 9.22
CA THR A 101 -25.01 7.55 9.70
C THR A 101 -24.12 8.79 9.80
N LYS A 102 -24.32 9.76 8.90
CA LYS A 102 -23.55 11.01 8.87
C LYS A 102 -24.51 12.20 8.87
N ASP A 103 -24.32 13.13 9.80
CA ASP A 103 -25.11 14.36 9.95
C ASP A 103 -26.63 14.14 9.96
N GLY A 104 -27.08 13.05 10.61
CA GLY A 104 -28.50 12.69 10.70
C GLY A 104 -29.09 12.06 9.43
N ARG A 105 -28.27 11.84 8.38
CA ARG A 105 -28.63 11.07 7.19
C ARG A 105 -28.13 9.64 7.32
N GLN A 106 -29.05 8.69 7.18
CA GLN A 106 -28.74 7.27 7.08
C GLN A 106 -28.45 6.92 5.61
N ILE A 107 -27.30 6.29 5.35
CA ILE A 107 -27.01 5.59 4.10
C ILE A 107 -27.54 4.16 4.25
N ASP A 108 -28.58 3.85 3.50
CA ASP A 108 -29.21 2.53 3.54
C ASP A 108 -28.42 1.54 2.66
N VAL A 109 -27.75 0.60 3.32
CA VAL A 109 -27.05 -0.52 2.68
C VAL A 109 -27.92 -1.76 2.78
N GLY A 110 -28.48 -2.19 1.65
CA GLY A 110 -29.27 -3.40 1.53
C GLY A 110 -28.43 -4.66 1.39
N ASP A 111 -29.11 -5.80 1.22
CA ASP A 111 -28.47 -7.10 1.01
C ASP A 111 -27.68 -7.12 -0.31
N PRO A 112 -26.35 -7.37 -0.26
CA PRO A 112 -25.50 -7.36 -1.44
C PRO A 112 -25.79 -8.50 -2.41
N VAL A 113 -26.22 -9.67 -1.92
CA VAL A 113 -26.52 -10.85 -2.75
C VAL A 113 -27.81 -10.63 -3.53
N VAL A 114 -28.86 -10.11 -2.89
CA VAL A 114 -30.14 -9.78 -3.53
C VAL A 114 -29.93 -8.71 -4.60
N ALA A 115 -29.22 -7.63 -4.26
CA ALA A 115 -28.92 -6.56 -5.22
C ALA A 115 -28.05 -7.05 -6.38
N GLY A 116 -27.03 -7.86 -6.09
CA GLY A 116 -26.14 -8.45 -7.11
C GLY A 116 -26.89 -9.35 -8.09
N LYS A 117 -27.77 -10.24 -7.61
CA LYS A 117 -28.63 -11.08 -8.47
C LYS A 117 -29.49 -10.25 -9.41
N ARG A 118 -30.11 -9.19 -8.89
CA ARG A 118 -30.91 -8.25 -9.68
C ARG A 118 -30.06 -7.52 -10.72
N ALA A 119 -28.87 -7.05 -10.34
CA ALA A 119 -27.96 -6.35 -11.24
C ALA A 119 -27.51 -7.26 -12.40
N VAL A 120 -27.10 -8.50 -12.10
CA VAL A 120 -26.72 -9.50 -13.12
C VAL A 120 -27.88 -9.77 -14.08
N ALA A 121 -29.10 -9.98 -13.56
CA ALA A 121 -30.27 -10.23 -14.40
C ALA A 121 -30.57 -9.04 -15.34
N GLU A 122 -30.49 -7.81 -14.83
CA GLU A 122 -30.73 -6.60 -15.60
C GLU A 122 -29.65 -6.37 -16.67
N LEU A 123 -28.37 -6.55 -16.34
CA LEU A 123 -27.27 -6.44 -17.30
C LEU A 123 -27.39 -7.45 -18.43
N LYS A 124 -27.75 -8.71 -18.11
CA LYS A 124 -28.01 -9.74 -19.13
C LYS A 124 -29.19 -9.40 -20.02
N LYS A 125 -30.26 -8.83 -19.46
CA LYS A 125 -31.42 -8.34 -20.23
C LYS A 125 -31.03 -7.20 -21.18
N GLN A 126 -30.10 -6.34 -20.79
CA GLN A 126 -29.52 -5.30 -21.63
C GLN A 126 -28.52 -5.83 -22.68
N GLY A 127 -28.27 -7.14 -22.69
CA GLY A 127 -27.41 -7.81 -23.66
C GLY A 127 -25.92 -7.74 -23.32
N ALA A 128 -25.55 -7.65 -22.04
CA ALA A 128 -24.16 -7.83 -21.62
C ALA A 128 -23.64 -9.21 -22.04
N GLU A 129 -22.52 -9.22 -22.74
CA GLU A 129 -21.78 -10.44 -23.13
C GLU A 129 -20.74 -10.83 -22.07
N VAL A 130 -20.29 -9.86 -21.28
CA VAL A 130 -19.40 -10.05 -20.13
C VAL A 130 -19.95 -9.22 -18.97
N VAL A 131 -20.09 -9.83 -17.80
CA VAL A 131 -20.52 -9.15 -16.57
C VAL A 131 -19.35 -9.03 -15.61
N VAL A 132 -19.01 -7.78 -15.25
CA VAL A 132 -17.97 -7.44 -14.29
C VAL A 132 -18.57 -6.93 -12.99
N GLY A 133 -18.19 -7.56 -11.88
CA GLY A 133 -18.62 -7.19 -10.52
C GLY A 133 -17.49 -6.51 -9.73
N LEU A 134 -17.76 -5.35 -9.15
CA LEU A 134 -16.88 -4.66 -8.20
C LEU A 134 -17.31 -5.05 -6.78
N VAL A 135 -16.52 -5.87 -6.09
CA VAL A 135 -16.97 -6.54 -4.85
C VAL A 135 -16.16 -6.04 -3.67
N GLN A 136 -16.77 -5.19 -2.84
CA GLN A 136 -16.18 -4.74 -1.60
C GLN A 136 -16.54 -5.72 -0.46
N ALA A 137 -15.54 -6.33 0.17
CA ALA A 137 -15.73 -7.33 1.23
C ALA A 137 -14.64 -7.24 2.31
N PRO A 138 -14.90 -7.66 3.55
CA PRO A 138 -13.92 -7.60 4.63
C PRO A 138 -12.79 -8.63 4.47
N SER A 139 -12.98 -9.69 3.67
CA SER A 139 -11.94 -10.68 3.39
C SER A 139 -12.13 -11.35 2.03
N LYS A 140 -11.08 -12.04 1.55
CA LYS A 140 -11.17 -12.91 0.35
C LYS A 140 -12.24 -13.98 0.50
N ARG A 141 -12.39 -14.56 1.71
CA ARG A 141 -13.38 -15.61 1.97
C ARG A 141 -14.81 -15.08 1.77
N ASP A 142 -15.07 -13.89 2.30
CA ASP A 142 -16.40 -13.28 2.24
C ASP A 142 -16.72 -12.81 0.82
N ALA A 143 -15.73 -12.27 0.10
CA ALA A 143 -15.86 -11.99 -1.33
C ALA A 143 -16.24 -13.27 -2.12
N VAL A 144 -15.53 -14.37 -1.90
CA VAL A 144 -15.81 -15.65 -2.57
C VAL A 144 -17.21 -16.16 -2.26
N ALA A 145 -17.65 -16.11 -1.00
CA ALA A 145 -18.99 -16.52 -0.61
C ALA A 145 -20.06 -15.69 -1.33
N MET A 146 -19.91 -14.35 -1.28
CA MET A 146 -20.84 -13.42 -1.90
C MET A 146 -20.93 -13.59 -3.42
N ILE A 147 -19.78 -13.72 -4.11
CA ILE A 147 -19.73 -13.92 -5.57
C ILE A 147 -20.43 -15.22 -5.96
N ARG A 148 -20.20 -16.32 -5.21
CA ARG A 148 -20.85 -17.62 -5.46
C ARG A 148 -22.37 -17.51 -5.31
N GLU A 149 -22.83 -16.82 -4.27
CA GLU A 149 -24.25 -16.69 -4.01
C GLU A 149 -24.95 -15.78 -5.01
N ILE A 150 -24.30 -14.70 -5.47
CA ILE A 150 -24.83 -13.82 -6.52
C ILE A 150 -24.97 -14.60 -7.83
N GLY A 151 -23.89 -15.28 -8.27
CA GLY A 151 -23.85 -16.05 -9.51
C GLY A 151 -23.93 -15.19 -10.78
N GLY A 152 -23.50 -15.77 -11.91
CA GLY A 152 -23.60 -15.13 -13.22
C GLY A 152 -22.70 -13.90 -13.45
N ILE A 153 -21.66 -13.74 -12.63
CA ILE A 153 -20.58 -12.76 -12.80
C ILE A 153 -19.42 -13.47 -13.52
N ASP A 154 -18.89 -12.88 -14.60
CA ASP A 154 -17.76 -13.47 -15.34
C ASP A 154 -16.42 -13.14 -14.68
N ILE A 155 -16.23 -11.87 -14.31
CA ILE A 155 -15.03 -11.37 -13.63
C ILE A 155 -15.44 -10.50 -12.45
N SER A 156 -14.92 -10.81 -11.27
CA SER A 156 -15.10 -10.03 -10.05
C SER A 156 -13.77 -9.36 -9.67
N ILE A 157 -13.81 -8.08 -9.35
CA ILE A 157 -12.66 -7.30 -8.86
C ILE A 157 -12.89 -7.05 -7.37
N ALA A 158 -12.01 -7.57 -6.51
CA ALA A 158 -12.15 -7.45 -5.07
C ALA A 158 -11.59 -6.13 -4.55
N GLY A 159 -12.38 -5.43 -3.73
CA GLY A 159 -11.92 -4.42 -2.80
C GLY A 159 -11.90 -4.99 -1.38
N LEU A 160 -10.69 -5.19 -0.83
CA LEU A 160 -10.50 -5.84 0.47
C LEU A 160 -9.92 -4.90 1.53
N GLY A 161 -9.84 -3.60 1.26
CA GLY A 161 -9.29 -2.61 2.18
C GLY A 161 -7.89 -2.97 2.68
N ALA A 162 -7.65 -2.81 3.99
CA ALA A 162 -6.35 -3.04 4.62
C ALA A 162 -5.87 -4.50 4.58
N VAL A 163 -6.76 -5.47 4.36
CA VAL A 163 -6.39 -6.90 4.27
C VAL A 163 -6.10 -7.35 2.85
N ALA A 164 -6.19 -6.45 1.87
CA ALA A 164 -5.70 -6.73 0.52
C ALA A 164 -4.20 -7.08 0.57
N PRO A 165 -3.74 -8.05 -0.25
CA PRO A 165 -2.38 -8.52 -0.18
C PRO A 165 -1.39 -7.39 -0.50
N GLU A 166 -0.30 -7.37 0.25
CA GLU A 166 0.90 -6.61 -0.11
C GLU A 166 1.34 -7.01 -1.53
N PRO A 167 2.00 -6.10 -2.25
CA PRO A 167 2.30 -6.31 -3.66
C PRO A 167 2.96 -7.68 -3.88
N GLU A 168 4.05 -8.00 -3.19
CA GLU A 168 4.81 -9.25 -3.26
C GLU A 168 3.98 -10.53 -3.09
N ASN A 169 2.80 -10.42 -2.46
CA ASN A 169 1.88 -11.51 -2.18
C ASN A 169 0.65 -11.52 -3.09
N VAL A 170 0.54 -10.60 -4.06
CA VAL A 170 -0.53 -10.62 -5.07
C VAL A 170 -0.40 -11.87 -5.94
N SER A 171 -1.48 -12.65 -6.00
CA SER A 171 -1.55 -13.84 -6.85
C SER A 171 -1.41 -13.45 -8.32
N PRO A 172 -0.54 -14.12 -9.09
CA PRO A 172 -0.45 -13.93 -10.54
C PRO A 172 -1.65 -14.53 -11.30
N GLU A 173 -2.44 -15.38 -10.64
CA GLU A 173 -3.60 -16.08 -11.18
C GLU A 173 -4.91 -15.51 -10.60
N ALA A 174 -5.99 -15.59 -11.38
CA ALA A 174 -7.34 -15.32 -10.89
C ALA A 174 -7.89 -16.55 -10.16
N ASP A 175 -8.65 -16.34 -9.08
CA ASP A 175 -9.30 -17.43 -8.37
C ASP A 175 -10.60 -17.85 -9.08
N LYS A 176 -10.79 -19.14 -9.36
CA LYS A 176 -12.06 -19.64 -9.91
C LYS A 176 -13.16 -19.58 -8.85
N VAL A 177 -14.29 -18.94 -9.15
CA VAL A 177 -15.42 -18.80 -8.22
C VAL A 177 -16.74 -19.09 -8.93
N GLY A 178 -17.29 -20.29 -8.70
CA GLY A 178 -18.42 -20.77 -9.48
C GLY A 178 -18.05 -20.84 -10.96
N ASP A 179 -18.88 -20.24 -11.82
CA ASP A 179 -18.59 -20.13 -13.26
C ASP A 179 -17.69 -18.93 -13.61
N GLY A 180 -17.47 -18.01 -12.67
CA GLY A 180 -16.68 -16.80 -12.86
C GLY A 180 -15.26 -16.86 -12.30
N TRP A 181 -14.65 -15.69 -12.21
CA TRP A 181 -13.27 -15.50 -11.73
C TRP A 181 -13.16 -14.30 -10.80
N LEU A 182 -12.27 -14.37 -9.82
CA LEU A 182 -11.97 -13.31 -8.86
C LEU A 182 -10.54 -12.82 -9.05
N VAL A 183 -10.40 -11.50 -9.21
CA VAL A 183 -9.13 -10.79 -9.34
C VAL A 183 -8.93 -9.89 -8.13
N ILE A 184 -7.74 -9.98 -7.52
CA ILE A 184 -7.35 -9.19 -6.36
C ILE A 184 -6.12 -8.35 -6.73
N PRO A 185 -6.28 -7.03 -6.98
CA PRO A 185 -5.20 -6.16 -7.45
C PRO A 185 -4.19 -5.73 -6.37
N GLY A 186 -4.30 -6.23 -5.12
CA GLY A 186 -3.43 -5.83 -4.02
C GLY A 186 -3.76 -4.46 -3.41
N ASN A 187 -3.01 -4.05 -2.40
CA ASN A 187 -3.29 -2.81 -1.66
C ASN A 187 -2.58 -1.57 -2.24
N ARG A 188 -3.09 -0.38 -1.87
CA ARG A 188 -2.47 0.95 -2.09
C ARG A 188 -2.08 1.28 -3.54
N GLY A 189 -2.77 0.72 -4.52
CA GLY A 189 -2.50 0.99 -5.93
C GLY A 189 -1.07 0.65 -6.36
N GLN A 190 -0.46 -0.36 -5.76
CA GLN A 190 0.91 -0.78 -6.08
C GLN A 190 0.97 -1.82 -7.22
N VAL A 191 -0.19 -2.37 -7.61
CA VAL A 191 -0.36 -3.28 -8.74
C VAL A 191 -1.61 -2.88 -9.52
N VAL A 192 -1.52 -2.94 -10.85
CA VAL A 192 -2.65 -2.80 -11.77
C VAL A 192 -2.92 -4.17 -12.39
N SER A 193 -4.11 -4.72 -12.14
CA SER A 193 -4.56 -5.94 -12.82
C SER A 193 -5.06 -5.60 -14.22
N ARG A 194 -4.36 -6.08 -15.24
CA ARG A 194 -4.81 -6.02 -16.64
C ARG A 194 -5.49 -7.34 -17.00
N VAL A 195 -6.75 -7.25 -17.42
CA VAL A 195 -7.53 -8.40 -17.88
C VAL A 195 -7.88 -8.19 -19.35
N ASP A 196 -7.25 -8.96 -20.23
CA ASP A 196 -7.54 -8.95 -21.67
C ASP A 196 -8.58 -10.04 -21.97
N VAL A 197 -9.77 -9.63 -22.43
CA VAL A 197 -10.90 -10.55 -22.70
C VAL A 197 -11.13 -10.70 -24.20
N THR A 198 -11.25 -11.94 -24.66
CA THR A 198 -11.71 -12.27 -26.02
C THR A 198 -13.11 -12.87 -25.96
N VAL A 199 -14.08 -12.17 -26.52
CA VAL A 199 -15.47 -12.61 -26.62
C VAL A 199 -15.70 -13.35 -27.92
N ARG A 200 -16.28 -14.56 -27.86
CA ARG A 200 -16.68 -15.37 -29.02
C ARG A 200 -18.16 -15.74 -28.91
N PRO A 201 -18.85 -16.04 -30.02
CA PRO A 201 -20.23 -16.50 -29.97
C PRO A 201 -20.41 -17.73 -29.06
N GLY A 202 -21.41 -17.66 -28.18
CA GLY A 202 -21.77 -18.74 -27.27
C GLY A 202 -22.10 -18.23 -25.87
N THR A 203 -22.53 -19.15 -25.01
CA THR A 203 -22.93 -18.87 -23.61
C THR A 203 -22.07 -19.63 -22.59
N ALA A 204 -20.97 -20.24 -23.06
CA ALA A 204 -20.07 -20.97 -22.18
C ALA A 204 -19.34 -20.00 -21.24
N PRO A 205 -19.09 -20.40 -19.97
CA PRO A 205 -18.35 -19.56 -19.03
C PRO A 205 -16.98 -19.15 -19.56
N LEU A 206 -16.53 -17.97 -19.14
CA LEU A 206 -15.21 -17.46 -19.49
C LEU A 206 -14.11 -18.40 -18.97
N VAL A 207 -13.09 -18.65 -19.79
CA VAL A 207 -11.95 -19.51 -19.43
C VAL A 207 -10.68 -18.65 -19.23
N ASP A 208 -9.91 -18.92 -18.17
CA ASP A 208 -8.56 -18.35 -18.04
C ASP A 208 -7.63 -19.08 -19.02
N ALA A 209 -7.20 -18.38 -20.07
CA ALA A 209 -6.27 -18.92 -21.05
C ALA A 209 -4.82 -18.89 -20.55
N VAL A 210 -4.55 -18.38 -19.34
CA VAL A 210 -3.23 -18.20 -18.74
C VAL A 210 -2.36 -17.28 -19.61
N GLY A 211 -2.09 -16.07 -19.14
CA GLY A 211 -1.19 -15.14 -19.82
C GLY A 211 0.27 -15.46 -19.57
N LYS A 212 1.19 -14.82 -20.32
CA LYS A 212 2.64 -14.93 -20.06
C LYS A 212 3.02 -14.57 -18.62
N GLY A 213 2.44 -13.51 -18.06
CA GLY A 213 2.66 -13.10 -16.67
C GLY A 213 2.18 -14.16 -15.67
N ALA A 214 0.93 -14.63 -15.82
CA ALA A 214 0.38 -15.71 -15.00
C ALA A 214 1.21 -17.00 -15.11
N ALA A 215 1.63 -17.38 -16.33
CA ALA A 215 2.48 -18.55 -16.57
C ALA A 215 3.83 -18.43 -15.86
N GLN A 216 4.49 -17.27 -15.88
CA GLN A 216 5.75 -17.04 -15.16
C GLN A 216 5.58 -17.20 -13.64
N GLY A 217 4.53 -16.59 -13.08
CA GLY A 217 4.21 -16.74 -11.66
C GLY A 217 3.92 -18.19 -11.26
N LYS A 218 3.18 -18.90 -12.11
CA LYS A 218 2.86 -20.32 -11.95
C LYS A 218 4.09 -21.21 -12.05
N ILE A 219 4.97 -20.96 -13.02
CA ILE A 219 6.26 -21.65 -13.16
C ILE A 219 7.09 -21.48 -11.89
N ALA A 220 7.19 -20.27 -11.33
CA ALA A 220 7.93 -20.04 -10.09
C ALA A 220 7.31 -20.76 -8.87
N ALA A 221 5.99 -20.93 -8.83
CA ALA A 221 5.33 -21.73 -7.80
C ALA A 221 5.59 -23.23 -7.99
N LEU A 222 5.51 -23.73 -9.22
CA LEU A 222 5.83 -25.11 -9.57
C LEU A 222 7.31 -25.43 -9.30
N ASP A 223 8.23 -24.49 -9.53
CA ASP A 223 9.66 -24.62 -9.17
C ASP A 223 9.84 -24.88 -7.67
N ARG A 224 9.13 -24.12 -6.82
CA ARG A 224 9.17 -24.34 -5.36
C ARG A 224 8.57 -25.69 -4.97
N GLN A 225 7.45 -26.07 -5.58
CA GLN A 225 6.82 -27.38 -5.31
C GLN A 225 7.73 -28.54 -5.73
N LEU A 226 8.40 -28.44 -6.88
CA LEU A 226 9.39 -29.41 -7.33
C LEU A 226 10.55 -29.50 -6.35
N ALA A 227 11.09 -28.36 -5.89
CA ALA A 227 12.17 -28.36 -4.90
C ALA A 227 11.76 -29.07 -3.59
N THR A 228 10.52 -28.86 -3.12
CA THR A 228 9.99 -29.58 -1.95
C THR A 228 9.82 -31.07 -2.21
N LEU A 229 9.21 -31.46 -3.34
CA LEU A 229 9.00 -32.86 -3.69
C LEU A 229 10.33 -33.60 -3.88
N ASP A 230 11.31 -32.97 -4.53
CA ASP A 230 12.66 -33.54 -4.73
C ASP A 230 13.38 -33.70 -3.38
N ALA A 231 13.23 -32.74 -2.45
CA ALA A 231 13.79 -32.85 -1.10
C ALA A 231 13.13 -33.95 -0.25
N ASP A 232 11.80 -34.11 -0.36
CA ASP A 232 11.07 -35.17 0.34
C ASP A 232 11.42 -36.55 -0.22
N LEU A 233 11.48 -36.70 -1.55
CA LEU A 233 11.90 -37.94 -2.21
C LEU A 233 13.34 -38.31 -1.82
N ALA A 234 14.25 -37.33 -1.69
CA ALA A 234 15.61 -37.57 -1.23
C ALA A 234 15.67 -38.08 0.22
N LYS A 235 14.78 -37.60 1.11
CA LYS A 235 14.65 -38.13 2.48
C LYS A 235 14.10 -39.55 2.48
N PHE A 236 13.03 -39.82 1.72
CA PHE A 236 12.46 -41.17 1.64
C PHE A 236 13.40 -42.18 1.01
N ALA A 237 14.29 -41.76 0.10
CA ALA A 237 15.32 -42.64 -0.44
C ALA A 237 16.33 -43.12 0.63
N GLN A 238 16.46 -42.39 1.74
CA GLN A 238 17.34 -42.74 2.86
C GLN A 238 16.62 -43.51 3.98
N ASP A 239 15.28 -43.49 3.97
CA ASP A 239 14.44 -44.17 4.95
C ASP A 239 14.09 -45.59 4.46
N LYS A 240 14.58 -46.59 5.18
CA LYS A 240 14.37 -48.01 4.83
C LYS A 240 12.96 -48.50 5.17
N ASP A 241 12.24 -47.77 6.00
CA ASP A 241 10.88 -48.09 6.44
C ASP A 241 9.82 -47.27 5.68
N ALA A 242 10.23 -46.44 4.71
CA ALA A 242 9.33 -45.63 3.91
C ALA A 242 8.35 -46.50 3.10
N ASP A 243 7.06 -46.16 3.17
CA ASP A 243 6.02 -46.86 2.41
C ASP A 243 6.22 -46.69 0.89
N ALA A 244 6.46 -47.79 0.19
CA ALA A 244 6.74 -47.78 -1.25
C ALA A 244 5.61 -47.19 -2.10
N LYS A 245 4.33 -47.38 -1.71
CA LYS A 245 3.19 -46.80 -2.44
C LYS A 245 3.12 -45.29 -2.26
N PHE A 246 3.44 -44.81 -1.06
CA PHE A 246 3.53 -43.38 -0.78
C PHE A 246 4.66 -42.72 -1.59
N VAL A 247 5.84 -43.34 -1.64
CA VAL A 247 6.97 -42.85 -2.44
C VAL A 247 6.63 -42.81 -3.93
N GLU A 248 6.00 -43.85 -4.48
CA GLU A 248 5.56 -43.87 -5.88
C GLU A 248 4.47 -42.81 -6.18
N ALA A 249 3.56 -42.55 -5.23
CA ALA A 249 2.59 -41.47 -5.36
C ALA A 249 3.28 -40.09 -5.42
N LYS A 250 4.31 -39.88 -4.60
CA LYS A 250 5.12 -38.64 -4.61
C LYS A 250 5.92 -38.47 -5.90
N LYS A 251 6.47 -39.55 -6.46
CA LYS A 251 7.15 -39.51 -7.78
C LYS A 251 6.18 -39.10 -8.89
N ARG A 252 4.97 -39.70 -8.93
CA ARG A 252 3.94 -39.33 -9.90
C ARG A 252 3.51 -37.87 -9.75
N GLU A 253 3.28 -37.39 -8.52
CA GLU A 253 2.97 -35.98 -8.25
C GLU A 253 4.08 -35.07 -8.81
N ARG A 254 5.34 -35.42 -8.57
CA ARG A 254 6.51 -34.69 -9.07
C ARG A 254 6.57 -34.67 -10.60
N ASP A 255 6.29 -35.79 -11.27
CA ASP A 255 6.29 -35.87 -12.73
C ASP A 255 5.15 -35.06 -13.36
N GLU A 256 3.95 -35.08 -12.75
CA GLU A 256 2.82 -34.26 -13.16
C GLU A 256 3.13 -32.76 -13.04
N VAL A 257 3.72 -32.34 -11.91
CA VAL A 257 4.17 -30.96 -11.68
C VAL A 257 5.24 -30.56 -12.71
N SER A 258 6.21 -31.43 -12.97
CA SER A 258 7.29 -31.19 -13.94
C SER A 258 6.74 -31.06 -15.37
N ALA A 259 5.80 -31.92 -15.77
CA ALA A 259 5.16 -31.86 -17.08
C ALA A 259 4.33 -30.57 -17.26
N LEU A 260 3.58 -30.17 -16.24
CA LEU A 260 2.82 -28.91 -16.25
C LEU A 260 3.74 -27.69 -16.38
N ARG A 261 4.85 -27.67 -15.62
CA ARG A 261 5.86 -26.63 -15.69
C ARG A 261 6.45 -26.52 -17.09
N ALA A 262 6.89 -27.64 -17.68
CA ALA A 262 7.46 -27.67 -19.02
C ALA A 262 6.46 -27.18 -20.08
N LYS A 263 5.18 -27.58 -19.94
CA LYS A 263 4.10 -27.12 -20.82
C LYS A 263 3.91 -25.60 -20.76
N LEU A 264 3.84 -25.02 -19.56
CA LEU A 264 3.70 -23.56 -19.39
C LEU A 264 4.91 -22.80 -19.91
N GLN A 265 6.12 -23.37 -19.78
CA GLN A 265 7.34 -22.77 -20.30
C GLN A 265 7.35 -22.75 -21.84
N ALA A 266 6.88 -23.83 -22.48
CA ALA A 266 6.83 -23.93 -23.94
C ALA A 266 5.66 -23.13 -24.55
N GLN A 267 4.49 -23.17 -23.90
CA GLN A 267 3.27 -22.55 -24.38
C GLN A 267 2.54 -21.87 -23.21
N PRO A 268 2.93 -20.65 -22.85
CA PRO A 268 2.34 -19.94 -21.71
C PRO A 268 0.88 -19.58 -21.93
N LEU A 269 0.47 -19.37 -23.20
CA LEU A 269 -0.91 -19.05 -23.59
C LEU A 269 -1.66 -20.31 -24.03
N VAL A 270 -2.71 -20.66 -23.28
CA VAL A 270 -3.57 -21.84 -23.45
C VAL A 270 -4.98 -21.42 -23.88
N VAL A 271 -5.12 -21.01 -25.15
CA VAL A 271 -6.42 -20.58 -25.70
C VAL A 271 -7.38 -21.78 -25.85
N PRO A 272 -8.62 -21.71 -25.35
CA PRO A 272 -9.60 -22.78 -25.57
C PRO A 272 -10.07 -22.82 -27.03
N ALA A 273 -10.38 -24.03 -27.52
CA ALA A 273 -10.84 -24.24 -28.90
C ALA A 273 -12.21 -23.59 -29.21
N LYS A 274 -13.08 -23.47 -28.19
CA LYS A 274 -14.41 -22.84 -28.26
C LYS A 274 -14.63 -22.00 -27.00
N GLY A 275 -15.61 -21.09 -27.05
CA GLY A 275 -15.95 -20.21 -25.95
C GLY A 275 -15.00 -19.02 -25.82
N SER A 276 -15.46 -18.04 -25.03
CA SER A 276 -14.73 -16.83 -24.68
C SER A 276 -13.64 -17.14 -23.65
N TYR A 277 -12.59 -16.33 -23.61
CA TYR A 277 -11.48 -16.50 -22.67
C TYR A 277 -10.87 -15.17 -22.27
N PHE A 278 -10.07 -15.17 -21.21
CA PHE A 278 -9.28 -14.02 -20.80
C PHE A 278 -7.84 -14.40 -20.48
N THR A 279 -7.00 -13.39 -20.35
CA THR A 279 -5.70 -13.50 -19.67
C THR A 279 -5.58 -12.43 -18.61
N LEU A 280 -4.89 -12.75 -17.51
CA LEU A 280 -4.56 -11.82 -16.44
C LEU A 280 -3.06 -11.50 -16.44
N GLU A 281 -2.75 -10.22 -16.27
CA GLU A 281 -1.42 -9.73 -15.93
C GLU A 281 -1.49 -8.81 -14.70
N GLN A 282 -0.65 -9.08 -13.70
CA GLN A 282 -0.54 -8.27 -12.49
C GLN A 282 0.66 -7.32 -12.62
N ILE A 283 0.41 -6.11 -13.11
CA ILE A 283 1.47 -5.16 -13.45
C ILE A 283 1.89 -4.39 -12.20
N ARG A 284 3.13 -4.57 -11.76
CA ARG A 284 3.71 -3.78 -10.65
C ARG A 284 3.90 -2.33 -11.05
N ILE A 285 3.32 -1.42 -10.28
CA ILE A 285 3.66 -0.01 -10.38
C ILE A 285 5.03 0.20 -9.75
N ASN A 286 5.98 0.65 -10.56
CA ASN A 286 7.33 0.92 -10.15
C ASN A 286 7.87 2.13 -10.93
N LYS A 287 9.07 2.58 -10.54
CA LYS A 287 9.64 3.80 -11.09
C LYS A 287 10.05 3.67 -12.55
N LEU A 288 10.26 2.46 -13.10
CA LEU A 288 10.59 2.29 -14.51
C LEU A 288 9.43 2.62 -15.46
N LEU A 289 8.19 2.70 -14.97
CA LEU A 289 7.04 3.06 -15.78
C LEU A 289 7.07 4.55 -16.14
N ALA A 290 6.65 4.87 -17.36
CA ALA A 290 6.49 6.25 -17.81
C ALA A 290 5.53 7.00 -16.87
N CYS A 291 5.92 8.22 -16.49
CA CYS A 291 5.09 9.11 -15.69
C CYS A 291 4.13 9.94 -16.58
N SER A 292 3.13 10.55 -15.95
CA SER A 292 2.35 11.63 -16.55
C SER A 292 2.80 12.96 -15.94
N VAL A 293 3.40 13.84 -16.76
CA VAL A 293 3.85 15.18 -16.31
C VAL A 293 2.70 15.99 -15.71
N PRO A 294 1.51 16.10 -16.34
CA PRO A 294 0.39 16.83 -15.74
C PRO A 294 -0.05 16.30 -14.37
N VAL A 295 -0.02 14.97 -14.19
CA VAL A 295 -0.36 14.35 -12.89
C VAL A 295 0.72 14.64 -11.85
N ARG A 296 2.01 14.63 -12.25
CA ARG A 296 3.12 14.98 -11.35
C ARG A 296 3.06 16.44 -10.91
N ASP A 297 2.72 17.34 -11.82
CA ASP A 297 2.52 18.76 -11.51
C ASP A 297 1.34 18.96 -10.55
N ALA A 298 0.23 18.23 -10.76
CA ALA A 298 -0.92 18.25 -9.87
C ALA A 298 -0.60 17.71 -8.46
N ILE A 299 0.21 16.65 -8.35
CA ILE A 299 0.70 16.13 -7.06
C ILE A 299 1.57 17.19 -6.36
N LYS A 300 2.50 17.83 -7.07
CA LYS A 300 3.35 18.88 -6.50
C LYS A 300 2.51 20.09 -6.03
N ALA A 301 1.52 20.49 -6.81
CA ALA A 301 0.59 21.56 -6.42
C ALA A 301 -0.22 21.18 -5.17
N PHE A 302 -0.65 19.91 -5.07
CA PHE A 302 -1.28 19.37 -3.87
C PHE A 302 -0.35 19.44 -2.66
N ASP A 303 0.89 18.98 -2.76
CA ASP A 303 1.84 18.97 -1.63
C ASP A 303 2.01 20.39 -1.05
N VAL A 304 2.18 21.39 -1.94
CA VAL A 304 2.25 22.81 -1.55
C VAL A 304 0.97 23.30 -0.88
N ALA A 305 -0.19 23.07 -1.50
CA ALA A 305 -1.47 23.54 -0.98
C ALA A 305 -1.84 22.87 0.36
N ALA A 306 -1.55 21.59 0.51
CA ALA A 306 -1.73 20.85 1.75
C ALA A 306 -0.82 21.41 2.85
N GLY A 307 0.45 21.67 2.53
CA GLY A 307 1.38 22.31 3.45
C GLY A 307 0.91 23.67 3.95
N GLU A 308 0.45 24.55 3.04
CA GLU A 308 -0.12 25.85 3.39
C GLU A 308 -1.36 25.73 4.29
N ALA A 309 -2.27 24.80 3.97
CA ALA A 309 -3.46 24.53 4.76
C ALA A 309 -3.10 24.03 6.16
N ASN A 310 -2.12 23.14 6.27
CA ASN A 310 -1.65 22.61 7.54
C ASN A 310 -0.99 23.69 8.40
N VAL A 311 -0.11 24.52 7.81
CA VAL A 311 0.51 25.66 8.51
C VAL A 311 -0.56 26.60 9.06
N LYS A 312 -1.57 26.93 8.25
CA LYS A 312 -2.70 27.77 8.68
C LYS A 312 -3.48 27.11 9.82
N ALA A 313 -3.78 25.82 9.73
CA ALA A 313 -4.48 25.07 10.77
C ALA A 313 -3.67 25.00 12.08
N ALA A 314 -2.34 24.96 11.99
CA ALA A 314 -1.45 24.89 13.13
C ALA A 314 -1.03 26.25 13.70
N ALA A 315 -1.39 27.37 13.09
CA ALA A 315 -0.84 28.69 13.43
C ALA A 315 -0.95 29.07 14.92
N ASN A 316 -1.98 28.58 15.62
CA ASN A 316 -2.19 28.83 17.06
C ASN A 316 -1.77 27.65 17.95
N LYS A 317 -1.15 26.60 17.38
CA LYS A 317 -0.78 25.39 18.10
C LYS A 317 0.51 25.62 18.88
N GLN A 318 0.38 25.81 20.18
CA GLN A 318 1.54 25.94 21.06
C GLN A 318 2.22 24.60 21.30
N VAL A 319 3.53 24.65 21.57
CA VAL A 319 4.25 23.50 22.12
C VAL A 319 3.85 23.33 23.58
N VAL A 320 3.42 22.13 23.95
CA VAL A 320 3.15 21.81 25.35
C VAL A 320 4.48 21.89 26.11
N PRO A 321 4.60 22.72 27.16
CA PRO A 321 5.85 22.79 27.92
C PRO A 321 6.14 21.45 28.63
N PRO A 322 7.42 21.10 28.85
CA PRO A 322 7.74 19.94 29.66
C PRO A 322 7.21 20.12 31.09
N ALA A 323 6.73 19.04 31.69
CA ALA A 323 6.28 19.07 33.08
C ALA A 323 7.40 19.53 34.02
N LYS A 324 7.06 20.12 35.16
CA LYS A 324 8.04 20.63 36.12
C LYS A 324 9.08 19.55 36.48
N GLY A 325 10.37 19.87 36.29
CA GLY A 325 11.48 18.96 36.55
C GLY A 325 11.72 17.89 35.47
N LYS A 326 11.02 17.95 34.34
CA LYS A 326 11.30 17.13 33.15
C LYS A 326 12.10 17.93 32.12
N PRO A 327 13.02 17.27 31.39
CA PRO A 327 13.79 17.92 30.33
C PRO A 327 12.90 18.28 29.13
N GLY A 328 13.35 19.28 28.37
CA GLY A 328 12.82 19.68 27.06
C GLY A 328 13.94 19.62 26.01
N TYR A 329 13.57 19.86 24.76
CA TYR A 329 14.49 19.76 23.63
C TYR A 329 15.23 21.08 23.43
N VAL A 330 16.54 21.02 23.20
CA VAL A 330 17.41 22.20 23.02
C VAL A 330 17.96 22.34 21.62
N GLY A 331 17.90 21.28 20.81
CA GLY A 331 18.43 21.24 19.47
C GLY A 331 19.93 20.93 19.40
N SER A 332 20.38 20.47 18.23
CA SER A 332 21.76 20.01 18.00
C SER A 332 22.82 21.11 18.18
N GLU A 333 22.46 22.39 18.00
CA GLU A 333 23.39 23.51 18.20
C GLU A 333 23.90 23.59 19.64
N ALA A 334 23.03 23.33 20.64
CA ALA A 334 23.44 23.27 22.04
C ALA A 334 24.37 22.07 22.34
N CYS A 335 24.40 21.06 21.47
CA CYS A 335 25.29 19.91 21.64
C CYS A 335 26.70 20.18 21.12
N SER A 336 26.89 21.05 20.12
CA SER A 336 28.21 21.31 19.54
C SER A 336 29.21 21.92 20.53
N ASP A 337 28.72 22.64 21.55
CA ASP A 337 29.56 23.27 22.57
C ASP A 337 30.48 22.29 23.30
N CYS A 338 30.02 21.04 23.50
CA CYS A 338 30.77 19.98 24.19
C CYS A 338 31.03 18.73 23.33
N HIS A 339 30.23 18.51 22.27
CA HIS A 339 30.26 17.29 21.45
C HIS A 339 30.54 17.57 19.97
N GLN A 340 31.42 18.52 19.68
CA GLN A 340 31.73 18.95 18.31
C GLN A 340 32.05 17.79 17.35
N GLU A 341 32.91 16.83 17.74
CA GLU A 341 33.25 15.70 16.86
C GLU A 341 32.03 14.82 16.52
N ALA A 342 31.12 14.61 17.47
CA ALA A 342 29.90 13.85 17.25
C ALA A 342 28.92 14.60 16.35
N VAL A 343 28.81 15.92 16.52
CA VAL A 343 27.99 16.78 15.67
C VAL A 343 28.54 16.81 14.23
N ASP A 344 29.85 16.91 14.07
CA ASP A 344 30.50 16.88 12.75
C ASP A 344 30.28 15.53 12.05
N PHE A 345 30.35 14.42 12.79
CA PHE A 345 29.98 13.12 12.26
C PHE A 345 28.50 13.07 11.86
N TRP A 346 27.59 13.48 12.76
CA TRP A 346 26.14 13.47 12.51
C TRP A 346 25.75 14.25 11.25
N LYS A 347 26.37 15.41 11.01
CA LYS A 347 26.18 16.24 9.80
C LYS A 347 26.47 15.50 8.49
N THR A 348 27.23 14.42 8.51
CA THR A 348 27.49 13.59 7.31
C THR A 348 26.42 12.52 7.07
N THR A 349 25.54 12.30 8.03
CA THR A 349 24.52 11.25 7.98
C THR A 349 23.24 11.74 7.30
N ARG A 350 22.43 10.81 6.78
CA ARG A 350 21.11 11.14 6.21
C ARG A 350 20.15 11.78 7.22
N HIS A 351 20.34 11.50 8.50
CA HIS A 351 19.51 12.06 9.57
C HIS A 351 19.66 13.58 9.70
N ALA A 352 20.86 14.13 9.44
CA ALA A 352 21.11 15.57 9.45
C ALA A 352 20.59 16.32 8.21
N HIS A 353 20.06 15.59 7.23
CA HIS A 353 19.48 16.14 6.00
C HIS A 353 18.01 15.71 5.84
N ALA A 354 17.38 15.21 6.91
CA ALA A 354 16.04 14.66 6.81
C ALA A 354 15.05 15.74 6.36
N TRP A 355 15.05 16.91 6.98
CA TRP A 355 14.12 18.01 6.64
C TRP A 355 14.26 18.46 5.18
N GLU A 356 15.50 18.58 4.70
CA GLU A 356 15.82 18.97 3.31
C GLU A 356 15.07 18.10 2.29
N THR A 357 15.01 16.78 2.51
CA THR A 357 14.31 15.85 1.60
C THR A 357 12.81 16.10 1.48
N LEU A 358 12.17 16.71 2.49
CA LEU A 358 10.77 17.12 2.40
C LEU A 358 10.62 18.45 1.66
N VAL A 359 11.53 19.40 1.91
CA VAL A 359 11.54 20.71 1.23
C VAL A 359 11.68 20.55 -0.28
N GLU A 360 12.56 19.66 -0.74
CA GLU A 360 12.73 19.35 -2.17
C GLU A 360 11.43 18.89 -2.85
N ARG A 361 10.50 18.33 -2.08
CA ARG A 361 9.21 17.82 -2.56
C ARG A 361 8.02 18.71 -2.22
N GLY A 362 8.21 19.77 -1.44
CA GLY A 362 7.11 20.59 -0.92
C GLY A 362 6.31 19.90 0.19
N GLN A 363 6.86 18.87 0.84
CA GLN A 363 6.18 18.01 1.82
C GLN A 363 6.56 18.33 3.28
N GLN A 364 7.33 19.40 3.52
CA GLN A 364 7.88 19.72 4.84
C GLN A 364 6.82 20.07 5.88
N PHE A 365 5.58 20.31 5.44
CA PHE A 365 4.43 20.56 6.31
C PHE A 365 3.33 19.50 6.13
N ASP A 366 3.64 18.35 5.55
CA ASP A 366 2.72 17.21 5.48
C ASP A 366 2.73 16.45 6.82
N TYR A 367 1.55 16.28 7.43
CA TYR A 367 1.42 15.62 8.73
C TYR A 367 1.81 14.14 8.74
N GLU A 368 1.73 13.46 7.60
CA GLU A 368 2.13 12.05 7.44
C GLU A 368 3.66 11.93 7.27
N CYS A 369 4.36 13.02 6.91
CA CYS A 369 5.81 13.00 6.64
C CYS A 369 6.63 13.66 7.75
N ILE A 370 6.22 14.84 8.23
CA ILE A 370 7.03 15.72 9.10
C ILE A 370 7.50 15.02 10.38
N GLY A 371 6.69 14.13 10.97
CA GLY A 371 6.99 13.53 12.27
C GLY A 371 8.28 12.71 12.33
N CYS A 372 8.74 12.17 11.18
CA CYS A 372 10.01 11.45 11.09
C CYS A 372 11.20 12.34 10.68
N HIS A 373 10.95 13.60 10.34
CA HIS A 373 11.92 14.53 9.74
C HIS A 373 12.24 15.74 10.64
N VAL A 374 11.74 15.71 11.87
CA VAL A 374 12.03 16.66 12.93
C VAL A 374 12.29 15.91 14.24
N THR A 375 12.95 16.57 15.17
CA THR A 375 13.21 16.06 16.52
C THR A 375 12.09 16.45 17.48
N GLY A 376 11.67 15.49 18.32
CA GLY A 376 10.68 15.73 19.37
C GLY A 376 9.27 16.01 18.86
N TRP A 377 8.87 15.43 17.72
CA TRP A 377 7.54 15.63 17.13
C TRP A 377 6.41 15.35 18.13
N GLU A 378 5.60 16.39 18.38
CA GLU A 378 4.48 16.41 19.32
C GLU A 378 4.83 15.97 20.74
N GLN A 379 6.11 16.01 21.12
CA GLN A 379 6.57 15.76 22.48
C GLN A 379 6.58 17.06 23.30
N PRO A 380 6.39 16.98 24.63
CA PRO A 380 6.52 18.15 25.50
C PRO A 380 7.89 18.83 25.38
N GLY A 381 7.88 20.14 25.12
CA GLY A 381 9.08 20.93 24.84
C GLY A 381 9.77 20.61 23.52
N GLY A 382 9.14 19.82 22.64
CA GLY A 382 9.67 19.40 21.35
C GLY A 382 9.12 20.24 20.20
N SER A 383 9.00 19.62 19.04
CA SER A 383 8.53 20.28 17.83
C SER A 383 7.05 20.02 17.55
N ASN A 384 6.44 20.92 16.81
CA ASN A 384 5.17 20.68 16.15
C ASN A 384 5.18 21.39 14.78
N LEU A 385 4.07 21.34 14.04
CA LEU A 385 4.00 21.90 12.69
C LEU A 385 4.32 23.41 12.65
N ALA A 386 3.91 24.17 13.67
CA ALA A 386 4.14 25.62 13.75
C ALA A 386 5.47 25.98 14.44
N HIS A 387 6.04 25.07 15.22
CA HIS A 387 7.25 25.30 16.01
C HIS A 387 8.23 24.15 15.79
N ASN A 388 9.09 24.27 14.78
CA ASN A 388 10.11 23.26 14.50
C ASN A 388 11.47 23.83 14.10
N ASP A 389 11.64 25.14 13.93
CA ASP A 389 12.85 25.74 13.31
C ASP A 389 14.18 25.25 13.91
N ASN A 390 14.28 25.15 15.24
CA ASN A 390 15.50 24.68 15.93
C ASN A 390 15.61 23.15 16.04
N LEU A 391 14.57 22.42 15.64
CA LEU A 391 14.41 20.98 15.79
C LEU A 391 14.16 20.28 14.44
N ARG A 392 14.48 20.94 13.33
CA ARG A 392 14.48 20.30 12.00
C ARG A 392 15.59 19.25 11.93
N ASP A 393 15.35 18.21 11.13
CA ASP A 393 16.19 17.02 11.01
C ASP A 393 16.04 16.01 12.14
N VAL A 394 16.58 14.82 11.95
CA VAL A 394 16.67 13.79 12.99
C VAL A 394 17.95 14.07 13.79
N GLN A 395 17.83 14.89 14.82
CA GLN A 395 18.95 15.35 15.65
C GLN A 395 19.30 14.36 16.78
N CYS A 396 20.30 14.71 17.58
CA CYS A 396 20.81 13.91 18.71
C CYS A 396 19.68 13.48 19.66
N GLU A 397 18.76 14.40 19.97
CA GLU A 397 17.72 14.20 20.98
C GLU A 397 16.60 13.23 20.52
N THR A 398 16.54 12.83 19.25
CA THR A 398 15.66 11.76 18.79
C THR A 398 16.08 10.40 19.37
N CYS A 399 17.39 10.14 19.46
CA CYS A 399 17.93 8.90 20.01
C CYS A 399 18.30 9.01 21.49
N HIS A 400 18.87 10.16 21.86
CA HIS A 400 19.41 10.42 23.18
C HIS A 400 18.39 11.04 24.14
N GLY A 401 17.22 11.45 23.65
CA GLY A 401 16.20 12.13 24.44
C GLY A 401 16.50 13.62 24.65
N PRO A 402 15.55 14.37 25.25
CA PRO A 402 15.65 15.81 25.49
C PRO A 402 16.81 16.17 26.43
N GLY A 403 17.63 17.15 26.01
CA GLY A 403 18.92 17.49 26.60
C GLY A 403 18.95 18.72 27.50
N SER A 404 17.84 19.42 27.73
CA SER A 404 17.89 20.72 28.45
C SER A 404 18.50 20.64 29.85
N ILE A 405 18.21 19.59 30.63
CA ILE A 405 18.79 19.39 31.96
C ILE A 405 20.27 19.04 31.88
N HIS A 406 20.66 18.25 30.88
CA HIS A 406 22.03 17.81 30.66
C HIS A 406 22.94 19.00 30.33
N ALA A 407 22.52 19.81 29.35
CA ALA A 407 23.22 21.02 28.96
C ALA A 407 23.33 22.01 30.14
N ALA A 408 22.23 22.27 30.85
CA ALA A 408 22.21 23.21 31.97
C ALA A 408 23.09 22.78 33.17
N LYS A 409 23.38 21.49 33.31
CA LYS A 409 24.20 20.93 34.40
C LYS A 409 25.60 20.51 33.96
N GLY A 410 26.00 20.83 32.72
CA GLY A 410 27.32 20.46 32.19
C GLY A 410 27.58 18.95 32.18
N GLY A 411 26.52 18.13 32.09
CA GLY A 411 26.64 16.67 32.14
C GLY A 411 26.90 16.06 33.52
N GLU A 412 26.78 16.83 34.60
CA GLU A 412 26.97 16.34 35.97
C GLU A 412 25.68 15.88 36.64
N GLU A 413 24.56 15.86 35.92
CA GLU A 413 23.27 15.52 36.47
C GLU A 413 23.15 14.05 36.90
N LYS A 414 22.44 13.82 38.01
CA LYS A 414 22.16 12.47 38.55
C LYS A 414 20.67 12.32 38.83
N PRO A 415 19.99 11.30 38.27
CA PRO A 415 20.45 10.45 37.15
C PRO A 415 20.64 11.26 35.86
N PHE A 416 21.38 10.71 34.89
CA PHE A 416 21.54 11.31 33.56
C PHE A 416 20.18 11.55 32.91
N ALA A 417 19.97 12.77 32.38
CA ALA A 417 18.76 13.10 31.64
C ALA A 417 18.79 12.52 30.22
N ILE A 418 19.99 12.36 29.66
CA ILE A 418 20.26 11.79 28.33
C ILE A 418 20.39 10.26 28.37
N VAL A 419 19.83 9.61 27.36
CA VAL A 419 19.96 8.18 27.08
C VAL A 419 21.25 7.92 26.31
N ARG A 420 22.24 7.26 26.92
CA ARG A 420 23.53 6.94 26.26
C ARG A 420 23.46 5.75 25.29
N ALA A 421 22.52 4.83 25.54
CA ALA A 421 22.28 3.65 24.71
C ALA A 421 20.79 3.58 24.38
N PRO A 422 20.39 4.02 23.18
CA PRO A 422 19.00 3.97 22.75
C PRO A 422 18.47 2.53 22.72
N LYS A 423 17.16 2.36 22.93
CA LYS A 423 16.50 1.05 22.81
C LYS A 423 16.62 0.52 21.38
N GLU A 424 16.70 -0.80 21.23
CA GLU A 424 16.92 -1.42 19.92
C GLU A 424 15.77 -1.18 18.94
N ASP A 425 14.55 -1.09 19.45
CA ASP A 425 13.32 -0.90 18.70
C ASP A 425 13.01 0.57 18.37
N LEU A 426 13.78 1.53 18.90
CA LEU A 426 13.54 2.97 18.71
C LEU A 426 13.41 3.31 17.21
N CYS A 427 14.36 2.88 16.38
CA CYS A 427 14.38 3.22 14.97
C CYS A 427 13.13 2.74 14.23
N ALA A 428 12.70 1.50 14.49
CA ALA A 428 11.55 0.87 13.82
C ALA A 428 10.20 1.37 14.35
N THR A 429 10.14 1.74 15.64
CA THR A 429 8.91 2.22 16.28
C THR A 429 8.67 3.72 16.06
N GLN A 430 9.71 4.49 15.77
CA GLN A 430 9.62 5.95 15.56
C GLN A 430 9.49 6.31 14.07
N CYS A 431 10.37 5.78 13.21
CA CYS A 431 10.49 6.31 11.84
C CYS A 431 10.59 5.24 10.74
N HIS A 432 11.32 4.14 10.97
CA HIS A 432 11.59 3.14 9.94
C HIS A 432 10.47 2.10 9.83
N THR A 433 9.32 2.53 9.28
CA THR A 433 8.20 1.64 8.98
C THR A 433 8.41 0.89 7.66
N LYS A 434 7.58 -0.14 7.41
CA LYS A 434 7.59 -0.87 6.14
C LYS A 434 7.31 0.06 4.96
N GLU A 435 6.40 1.02 5.14
CA GLU A 435 5.91 1.92 4.11
C GLU A 435 6.93 3.01 3.76
N HIS A 436 7.65 3.54 4.75
CA HIS A 436 8.57 4.67 4.56
C HIS A 436 10.05 4.26 4.55
N SER A 437 10.38 3.03 4.96
CA SER A 437 11.73 2.48 4.98
C SER A 437 11.76 0.97 4.70
N ASP A 438 11.31 0.58 3.51
CA ASP A 438 11.25 -0.80 2.99
C ASP A 438 12.57 -1.60 3.03
N THR A 439 13.73 -0.95 3.13
CA THR A 439 15.05 -1.58 3.24
C THR A 439 15.64 -1.57 4.65
N PHE A 440 14.87 -1.18 5.67
CA PHE A 440 15.39 -1.07 7.03
C PHE A 440 15.93 -2.41 7.54
N GLU A 441 17.22 -2.44 7.82
CA GLU A 441 17.90 -3.50 8.56
C GLU A 441 18.78 -2.82 9.59
N ARG A 442 18.48 -3.05 10.87
CA ARG A 442 19.05 -2.27 11.97
C ARG A 442 20.56 -2.29 11.97
N THR A 443 21.19 -3.46 11.81
CA THR A 443 22.65 -3.58 11.88
C THR A 443 23.31 -2.81 10.74
N ALA A 444 22.78 -2.90 9.52
CA ALA A 444 23.25 -2.16 8.36
C ALA A 444 23.09 -0.64 8.55
N TYR A 445 21.95 -0.18 9.07
CA TYR A 445 21.69 1.25 9.27
C TYR A 445 22.54 1.83 10.41
N LEU A 446 22.82 1.06 11.47
CA LEU A 446 23.74 1.46 12.53
C LEU A 446 25.16 1.73 11.99
N ARG A 447 25.58 1.06 10.91
CA ARG A 447 26.89 1.32 10.27
C ARG A 447 26.98 2.71 9.63
N ASP A 448 25.84 3.34 9.27
CA ASP A 448 25.78 4.68 8.69
C ASP A 448 25.72 5.80 9.75
N ILE A 449 25.31 5.49 10.98
CA ILE A 449 25.11 6.50 12.05
C ILE A 449 26.06 6.34 13.24
N LEU A 450 26.97 5.36 13.20
CA LEU A 450 28.05 5.19 14.17
C LEU A 450 29.40 5.31 13.45
N GLY A 451 30.34 6.01 14.08
CA GLY A 451 31.67 6.23 13.52
C GLY A 451 32.56 7.04 14.44
N LYS A 452 33.64 7.60 13.88
CA LYS A 452 34.59 8.42 14.63
C LYS A 452 33.86 9.59 15.30
N GLY A 453 34.15 9.83 16.58
CA GLY A 453 33.48 10.86 17.39
C GLY A 453 32.08 10.47 17.89
N HIS A 454 31.45 9.43 17.33
CA HIS A 454 30.10 9.01 17.71
C HIS A 454 29.94 7.48 17.66
N GLY A 455 30.25 6.80 18.77
CA GLY A 455 30.02 5.35 18.91
C GLY A 455 31.01 4.47 18.14
N GLU A 456 32.24 4.94 17.89
CA GLU A 456 33.28 4.23 17.13
C GLU A 456 33.52 2.79 17.59
N ALA A 457 33.59 2.55 18.90
CA ALA A 457 33.75 1.20 19.44
C ALA A 457 32.55 0.29 19.13
N ALA A 458 31.33 0.84 19.11
CA ALA A 458 30.15 0.10 18.70
C ALA A 458 30.17 -0.15 17.18
N ARG A 459 30.57 0.84 16.37
CA ARG A 459 30.76 0.69 14.92
C ARG A 459 31.74 -0.41 14.56
N ALA A 460 32.86 -0.50 15.28
CA ALA A 460 33.86 -1.55 15.09
C ALA A 460 33.31 -2.95 15.39
N LYS A 461 32.48 -3.09 16.44
CA LYS A 461 31.84 -4.37 16.81
C LYS A 461 30.83 -4.87 15.76
N LEU A 462 30.24 -3.99 14.95
CA LEU A 462 29.34 -4.39 13.86
C LEU A 462 30.08 -5.07 12.69
N GLY A 463 31.41 -4.94 12.63
CA GLY A 463 32.25 -5.47 11.55
C GLY A 463 31.90 -4.90 10.17
N ASP A 464 32.38 -5.60 9.15
CA ASP A 464 32.06 -5.34 7.75
C ASP A 464 30.65 -5.83 7.41
N GLY A 465 30.10 -5.29 6.32
CA GLY A 465 28.78 -5.65 5.82
C GLY A 465 28.11 -4.50 5.09
N PRO A 466 26.89 -4.72 4.57
CA PRO A 466 26.14 -3.67 3.91
C PRO A 466 25.82 -2.56 4.92
N THR A 467 25.79 -1.33 4.43
CA THR A 467 25.18 -0.20 5.14
C THR A 467 23.75 0.02 4.69
N GLY A 468 22.96 0.77 5.45
CA GLY A 468 21.61 1.17 5.04
C GLY A 468 21.62 1.89 3.69
N HIS A 469 22.60 2.77 3.46
CA HIS A 469 22.80 3.40 2.16
C HIS A 469 23.01 2.39 1.02
N SER A 470 23.81 1.34 1.24
CA SER A 470 24.04 0.31 0.22
C SER A 470 22.77 -0.52 -0.06
N LEU A 471 22.00 -0.86 0.98
CA LEU A 471 20.74 -1.60 0.83
C LEU A 471 19.72 -0.77 0.05
N ARG A 472 19.57 0.51 0.40
CA ARG A 472 18.66 1.41 -0.29
C ARG A 472 19.07 1.63 -1.75
N SER A 473 20.36 1.77 -2.01
CA SER A 473 20.89 1.92 -3.37
C SER A 473 20.59 0.67 -4.21
N ALA A 474 20.89 -0.53 -3.69
CA ALA A 474 20.57 -1.79 -4.38
C ALA A 474 19.07 -1.96 -4.65
N ALA A 475 18.20 -1.57 -3.70
CA ALA A 475 16.76 -1.61 -3.89
C ALA A 475 16.28 -0.64 -4.97
N LEU A 476 16.84 0.59 -5.02
CA LEU A 476 16.54 1.55 -6.08
C LEU A 476 17.03 1.08 -7.45
N ASP A 477 18.18 0.41 -7.51
CA ASP A 477 18.71 -0.16 -8.76
C ASP A 477 17.77 -1.22 -9.32
N LYS A 478 17.26 -2.08 -8.42
CA LYS A 478 16.26 -3.09 -8.77
C LYS A 478 14.91 -2.48 -9.18
N ALA A 479 14.50 -1.39 -8.54
CA ALA A 479 13.19 -0.75 -8.77
C ALA A 479 13.19 0.29 -9.92
N GLY A 480 14.36 0.64 -10.45
CA GLY A 480 14.57 1.77 -11.35
C GLY A 480 14.98 3.04 -10.59
N ARG A 481 16.18 3.57 -10.92
CA ARG A 481 16.71 4.80 -10.31
C ARG A 481 15.94 6.04 -10.72
N GLU A 482 15.34 6.06 -11.90
CA GLU A 482 14.61 7.20 -12.45
C GLU A 482 13.12 6.88 -12.53
N LEU A 483 12.27 7.90 -12.40
CA LEU A 483 10.88 7.79 -12.86
C LEU A 483 10.96 7.62 -14.37
N GLY A 484 10.22 6.67 -14.94
CA GLY A 484 10.40 6.21 -16.31
C GLY A 484 10.23 7.35 -17.31
N ALA A 485 10.54 7.07 -18.57
CA ALA A 485 10.57 8.06 -19.65
C ALA A 485 9.45 9.11 -19.53
N GLY A 486 9.83 10.39 -19.39
CA GLY A 486 8.90 11.52 -19.31
C GLY A 486 9.03 12.41 -18.07
N CYS A 487 9.69 11.99 -16.98
CA CYS A 487 9.93 12.84 -15.80
C CYS A 487 11.32 12.63 -15.22
N VAL A 488 12.00 13.74 -14.92
CA VAL A 488 13.18 13.70 -14.04
C VAL A 488 12.71 13.63 -12.59
N LYS A 489 13.53 13.01 -11.73
CA LYS A 489 13.27 12.73 -10.32
C LYS A 489 12.68 13.90 -9.53
#